data_AF-A0A953ID81-F1
#
_entry.id   AF-A0A953ID81-F1
#
_cell.length_a   1.000
_cell.length_b   1.000
_cell.length_c   1.000
_cell.angle_alpha   90.00
_cell.angle_beta   90.00
_cell.angle_gamma   90.00
#
_symmetry.space_group_name_H-M   'P 1'
#
loop_
_entity.id
_entity.type
_entity.pdbx_description
1 polymer ?
#
loop_
_entity_poly.entity_id
_entity_poly.type
_entity_poly.pdbx_seq_one_letter_code
_entity_poly.pdbx_strand_id
1 'polypeptide(L)'
;MQGGGLMPASFDIEGLAQIQKRIEKLGKQGRRIENDAIQAGAKIVAERMRREVPVSNIDHLHIRDDIHVSKTKRQQGIAYAEVGPGQETAWRARFLELGTVKMAPRPFISKAGELSRNKALEAIKQELRKGLGL
;
A
#
# COMPACT_ATOMS: atom_id res chain seq x y z
N MET A 1 22.13 -40.63 4.62
CA MET A 1 20.77 -40.23 4.20
C MET A 1 20.38 -39.00 5.01
N GLN A 2 20.52 -37.80 4.44
CA GLN A 2 20.14 -36.55 5.12
C GLN A 2 18.64 -36.33 4.91
N GLY A 3 17.86 -36.46 6.00
CA GLY A 3 16.44 -36.13 6.02
C GLY A 3 16.27 -34.62 6.03
N GLY A 4 15.64 -34.08 4.99
CA GLY A 4 15.32 -32.66 4.85
C GLY A 4 14.34 -32.21 5.92
N GLY A 5 14.86 -31.53 6.93
CA GLY A 5 14.06 -30.70 7.83
C GLY A 5 13.52 -29.51 7.05
N LEU A 6 12.20 -29.35 7.07
CA LEU A 6 11.51 -28.12 6.67
C LEU A 6 12.19 -26.96 7.40
N MET A 7 12.93 -26.12 6.68
CA MET A 7 13.40 -24.86 7.24
C MET A 7 12.16 -24.01 7.45
N PRO A 8 11.72 -23.73 8.70
CA PRO A 8 10.83 -22.60 8.88
C PRO A 8 11.58 -21.42 8.32
N ALA A 9 10.97 -20.68 7.38
CA ALA A 9 11.51 -19.40 6.99
C ALA A 9 11.72 -18.62 8.28
N SER A 10 12.97 -18.52 8.73
CA SER A 10 13.38 -17.66 9.82
C SER A 10 13.16 -16.25 9.30
N PHE A 11 11.91 -15.81 9.34
CA PHE A 11 11.59 -14.40 9.33
C PHE A 11 12.41 -13.84 10.47
N ASP A 12 13.36 -13.00 10.09
CA ASP A 12 14.29 -12.31 10.96
C ASP A 12 13.49 -11.35 11.85
N ILE A 13 12.79 -11.90 12.85
CA ILE A 13 12.06 -11.14 13.86
C ILE A 13 13.07 -10.25 14.60
N GLU A 14 14.31 -10.71 14.73
CA GLU A 14 15.45 -9.95 15.25
C GLU A 14 15.83 -8.78 14.33
N GLY A 15 15.96 -9.00 13.02
CA GLY A 15 16.24 -7.94 12.04
C GLY A 15 15.16 -6.85 12.01
N LEU A 16 13.88 -7.22 12.07
CA LEU A 16 12.78 -6.25 12.13
C LEU A 16 12.82 -5.44 13.44
N ALA A 17 13.10 -6.07 14.57
CA ALA A 17 13.23 -5.39 15.86
C ALA A 17 14.46 -4.44 15.89
N GLN A 18 15.58 -4.83 15.27
CA GLN A 18 16.75 -3.96 15.13
C GLN A 18 16.48 -2.76 14.23
N ILE A 19 15.73 -2.96 13.14
CA ILE A 19 15.27 -1.89 12.25
C ILE A 19 14.39 -0.91 13.04
N GLN A 20 13.43 -1.42 13.82
CA GLN A 20 12.55 -0.59 14.67
C GLN A 20 13.37 0.27 15.64
N LYS A 21 14.31 -0.34 16.39
CA LYS A 21 15.17 0.39 17.35
C LYS A 21 16.08 1.43 16.67
N ARG A 22 16.61 1.13 15.48
CA ARG A 22 17.41 2.10 14.70
C ARG A 22 16.56 3.27 14.22
N ILE A 23 15.35 3.01 13.73
CA ILE A 23 14.40 4.05 13.31
C ILE A 23 14.03 4.94 14.49
N GLU A 24 13.77 4.37 15.67
CA GLU A 24 13.50 5.13 16.90
C GLU A 24 14.72 5.98 17.32
N LYS A 25 15.93 5.41 17.26
CA LYS A 25 17.17 6.11 17.60
C LYS A 25 17.52 7.24 16.63
N LEU A 26 17.11 7.14 15.37
CA LEU A 26 17.25 8.17 14.33
C LEU A 26 16.22 9.31 14.46
N GLY A 27 15.22 9.18 15.34
CA GLY A 27 14.24 10.23 15.64
C GLY A 27 13.51 10.75 14.39
N LYS A 28 13.73 12.03 14.05
CA LYS A 28 13.07 12.67 12.89
C LYS A 28 13.50 12.06 11.54
N GLN A 29 14.75 11.58 11.42
CA GLN A 29 15.23 10.96 10.17
C GLN A 29 14.61 9.59 9.96
N GLY A 30 14.50 8.77 11.02
CA GLY A 30 13.82 7.48 10.96
C GLY A 30 12.36 7.61 10.53
N ARG A 31 11.65 8.63 11.06
CA ARG A 31 10.27 8.93 10.63
C ARG A 31 10.16 9.34 9.16
N ARG A 32 11.15 10.04 8.62
CA ARG A 32 11.16 10.39 7.18
C ARG A 32 11.29 9.13 6.34
N ILE A 33 12.26 8.28 6.66
CA ILE A 33 12.49 6.99 5.98
C ILE A 33 11.23 6.11 6.05
N GLU A 34 10.61 6.01 7.22
CA GLU A 34 9.34 5.27 7.40
C GLU A 34 8.22 5.85 6.52
N ASN A 35 8.07 7.17 6.50
CA ASN A 35 7.06 7.84 5.67
C ASN A 35 7.30 7.62 4.17
N ASP A 36 8.54 7.77 3.70
CA ASP A 36 8.94 7.54 2.31
C ASP A 36 8.66 6.09 1.90
N ALA A 37 8.99 5.12 2.74
CA ALA A 37 8.72 3.71 2.47
C ALA A 37 7.22 3.42 2.36
N ILE A 38 6.41 3.93 3.29
CA ILE A 38 4.95 3.78 3.25
C ILE A 38 4.38 4.44 1.99
N GLN A 39 4.86 5.63 1.62
CA GLN A 39 4.43 6.31 0.39
C GLN A 39 4.82 5.53 -0.87
N ALA A 40 6.00 4.91 -0.92
CA ALA A 40 6.42 4.08 -2.04
C ALA A 40 5.47 2.89 -2.23
N GLY A 41 5.14 2.18 -1.14
CA GLY A 41 4.16 1.10 -1.17
C GLY A 41 2.78 1.58 -1.62
N ALA A 42 2.31 2.70 -1.06
CA ALA A 42 1.02 3.29 -1.39
C ALA A 42 0.90 3.72 -2.87
N LYS A 43 1.98 4.24 -3.47
CA LYS A 43 2.03 4.58 -4.90
C LYS A 43 1.83 3.35 -5.79
N ILE A 44 2.40 2.20 -5.43
CA ILE A 44 2.22 0.96 -6.19
C ILE A 44 0.77 0.48 -6.13
N VAL A 45 0.13 0.58 -4.96
CA VAL A 45 -1.29 0.27 -4.80
C VAL A 45 -2.15 1.21 -5.66
N ALA A 46 -1.85 2.51 -5.64
CA ALA A 46 -2.57 3.52 -6.44
C ALA A 46 -2.45 3.24 -7.93
N GLU A 47 -1.24 2.98 -8.42
CA GLU A 47 -0.98 2.61 -9.81
C GLU A 47 -1.75 1.34 -10.22
N ARG A 48 -1.84 0.35 -9.33
CA ARG A 48 -2.62 -0.85 -9.62
C ARG A 48 -4.12 -0.55 -9.66
N MET A 49 -4.60 0.26 -8.72
CA MET A 49 -6.00 0.67 -8.65
C MET A 49 -6.43 1.43 -9.93
N ARG A 50 -5.56 2.31 -10.46
CA ARG A 50 -5.76 3.02 -11.74
C ARG A 50 -5.88 2.10 -12.95
N ARG A 51 -5.24 0.93 -12.91
CA ARG A 51 -5.31 -0.06 -14.01
C ARG A 51 -6.55 -0.94 -13.94
N GLU A 52 -7.03 -1.23 -12.74
CA GLU A 52 -8.18 -2.13 -12.53
C GLU A 52 -9.52 -1.38 -12.58
N VAL A 53 -9.54 -0.07 -12.33
CA VAL A 53 -10.77 0.72 -12.37
C VAL A 53 -11.34 0.79 -13.80
N PRO A 54 -12.64 0.50 -13.98
CA PRO A 54 -13.27 0.65 -15.29
C PRO A 54 -13.39 2.13 -15.67
N VAL A 55 -13.13 2.44 -16.93
CA VAL A 55 -13.18 3.80 -17.48
C VAL A 55 -14.13 3.85 -18.67
N SER A 56 -14.96 4.89 -18.74
CA SER A 56 -15.89 5.15 -19.84
C SER A 56 -15.27 6.09 -20.87
N ASN A 57 -15.89 6.19 -22.05
CA ASN A 57 -15.51 7.18 -23.07
C ASN A 57 -16.30 8.50 -22.94
N ILE A 58 -16.87 8.76 -21.76
CA ILE A 58 -17.67 9.95 -21.48
C ILE A 58 -16.76 11.04 -20.94
N ASP A 59 -16.93 12.27 -21.42
CA ASP A 59 -16.14 13.42 -20.98
C ASP A 59 -16.58 13.88 -19.58
N HIS A 60 -15.97 13.30 -18.55
CA HIS A 60 -16.12 13.71 -17.15
C HIS A 60 -14.86 13.35 -16.33
N LEU A 61 -14.81 13.77 -15.07
CA LEU A 61 -13.77 13.32 -14.16
C LEU A 61 -13.93 11.82 -13.88
N HIS A 62 -12.98 11.02 -14.36
CA HIS A 62 -12.95 9.58 -14.12
C HIS A 62 -12.35 9.26 -12.76
N ILE A 63 -12.83 8.18 -12.15
CA ILE A 63 -12.28 7.65 -10.89
C ILE A 63 -10.78 7.41 -11.03
N ARG A 64 -10.32 6.87 -12.18
CA ARG A 64 -8.90 6.62 -12.47
C ARG A 64 -8.02 7.86 -12.27
N ASP A 65 -8.48 9.00 -12.76
CA ASP A 65 -7.71 10.24 -12.77
C ASP A 65 -7.80 10.95 -11.41
N ASP A 66 -8.78 10.57 -10.58
CA ASP A 66 -8.99 11.07 -9.22
C ASP A 66 -8.50 10.10 -8.12
N ILE A 67 -7.64 9.13 -8.45
CA ILE A 67 -7.01 8.26 -7.43
C ILE A 67 -5.80 8.97 -6.84
N HIS A 68 -5.85 9.19 -5.52
CA HIS A 68 -4.83 9.90 -4.75
C HIS A 68 -4.21 9.00 -3.68
N VAL A 69 -2.99 9.36 -3.29
CA VAL A 69 -2.30 8.81 -2.11
C VAL A 69 -2.28 9.90 -1.06
N SER A 70 -2.87 9.65 0.09
CA SER A 70 -2.83 10.57 1.23
C SER A 70 -1.43 10.69 1.80
N LYS A 71 -1.15 11.83 2.43
CA LYS A 71 0.06 11.99 3.25
C LYS A 71 0.06 10.92 4.34
N THR A 72 1.25 10.45 4.72
CA THR A 72 1.40 9.47 5.78
C THR A 72 0.86 10.05 7.08
N LYS A 73 -0.14 9.37 7.64
CA LYS A 73 -0.76 9.69 8.93
C LYS A 73 -0.24 8.71 9.96
N ARG A 74 -0.33 9.10 11.23
CA ARG A 74 0.01 8.23 12.35
C ARG A 74 -1.20 8.13 13.27
N GLN A 75 -1.66 6.92 13.51
CA GLN A 75 -2.75 6.65 14.45
C GLN A 75 -2.27 5.54 15.38
N GLN A 76 -2.37 5.79 16.69
CA GLN A 76 -1.97 4.83 17.72
C GLN A 76 -0.53 4.28 17.55
N GLY A 77 0.41 5.14 17.14
CA GLY A 77 1.81 4.76 16.96
C GLY A 77 2.13 4.06 15.63
N ILE A 78 1.13 3.65 14.85
CA ILE A 78 1.28 3.02 13.54
C ILE A 78 1.19 4.08 12.45
N ALA A 79 2.18 4.12 11.56
CA ALA A 79 2.17 4.97 10.39
C ALA A 79 1.45 4.26 9.22
N TYR A 80 0.55 4.96 8.55
CA TYR A 80 -0.21 4.43 7.42
C TYR A 80 -0.48 5.52 6.39
N ALA A 81 -0.71 5.11 5.14
CA ALA A 81 -1.16 5.98 4.06
C ALA A 81 -2.45 5.42 3.48
N GLU A 82 -3.41 6.30 3.24
CA GLU A 82 -4.68 5.97 2.62
C GLU A 82 -4.57 6.13 1.11
N VAL A 83 -5.07 5.15 0.36
CA VAL A 83 -5.07 5.15 -1.11
C VAL A 83 -6.49 4.99 -1.58
N GLY A 84 -6.96 5.89 -2.43
CA GLY A 84 -8.32 5.81 -2.92
C GLY A 84 -8.75 6.99 -3.79
N PRO A 85 -9.99 6.95 -4.28
CA PRO A 85 -10.60 8.04 -5.03
C PRO A 85 -10.78 9.29 -4.17
N GLY A 86 -10.66 10.46 -4.79
CA GLY A 86 -11.00 11.75 -4.20
C GLY A 86 -12.49 11.91 -3.93
N GLN A 87 -12.85 12.98 -3.21
CA GLN A 87 -14.22 13.18 -2.71
C GLN A 87 -15.27 13.26 -3.85
N GLU A 88 -14.89 13.77 -5.01
CA GLU A 88 -15.78 13.95 -6.17
C GLU A 88 -16.14 12.62 -6.84
N THR A 89 -15.26 11.62 -6.76
CA THR A 89 -15.45 10.32 -7.40
C THR A 89 -15.67 9.17 -6.41
N ALA A 90 -15.41 9.39 -5.12
CA ALA A 90 -15.53 8.39 -4.05
C ALA A 90 -16.93 7.76 -3.94
N TRP A 91 -17.99 8.55 -4.12
CA TRP A 91 -19.36 8.04 -4.07
C TRP A 91 -19.64 7.05 -5.22
N ARG A 92 -19.14 7.31 -6.44
CA ARG A 92 -19.25 6.40 -7.59
C ARG A 92 -18.40 5.15 -7.40
N ALA A 93 -17.18 5.33 -6.90
CA ALA A 93 -16.26 4.24 -6.62
C ALA A 93 -16.85 3.23 -5.63
N ARG A 94 -17.59 3.69 -4.61
CA ARG A 94 -18.27 2.80 -3.66
C ARG A 94 -19.29 1.87 -4.33
N PHE A 95 -20.04 2.39 -5.32
CA PHE A 95 -20.99 1.57 -6.06
C PHE A 95 -20.31 0.54 -6.97
N LEU A 96 -19.14 0.87 -7.52
CA LEU A 96 -18.35 -0.11 -8.27
C LEU A 96 -17.78 -1.19 -7.34
N GLU A 97 -17.29 -0.80 -6.17
CA GLU A 97 -16.67 -1.74 -5.23
C GLU A 97 -17.67 -2.71 -4.61
N LEU A 98 -18.81 -2.20 -4.13
CA LEU A 98 -19.81 -2.98 -3.39
C LEU A 98 -20.94 -3.52 -4.28
N GLY A 99 -21.08 -2.99 -5.48
CA GLY A 99 -22.22 -3.26 -6.35
C GLY A 99 -23.47 -2.48 -5.94
N THR A 100 -24.52 -2.68 -6.71
CA THR A 100 -25.86 -2.11 -6.48
C THR A 100 -26.91 -3.19 -6.67
N VAL A 101 -28.17 -2.89 -6.36
CA VAL A 101 -29.30 -3.82 -6.58
C VAL A 101 -29.39 -4.32 -8.03
N LYS A 102 -28.93 -3.53 -9.01
CA LYS A 102 -29.05 -3.83 -10.45
C LYS A 102 -27.72 -4.15 -11.13
N MET A 103 -26.59 -4.11 -10.40
CA MET A 103 -25.26 -4.32 -10.98
C MET A 103 -24.37 -5.04 -9.97
N ALA A 104 -23.75 -6.15 -10.39
CA ALA A 104 -22.78 -6.88 -9.58
C ALA A 104 -21.54 -6.02 -9.25
N PRO A 105 -20.90 -6.23 -8.09
CA PRO A 105 -19.67 -5.53 -7.72
C PRO A 105 -18.56 -5.80 -8.74
N ARG A 106 -17.80 -4.75 -9.05
CA ARG A 106 -16.56 -4.78 -9.81
C ARG A 106 -15.44 -4.26 -8.90
N PRO A 107 -14.99 -5.08 -7.93
CA PRO A 107 -14.10 -4.60 -6.89
C PRO A 107 -12.72 -4.33 -7.48
N PHE A 108 -12.37 -3.06 -7.57
CA PHE A 108 -11.09 -2.61 -8.11
C PHE A 108 -10.15 -2.21 -6.98
N ILE A 109 -10.66 -1.73 -5.84
CA ILE A 109 -9.86 -1.34 -4.68
C ILE A 109 -9.32 -2.60 -3.99
N SER A 110 -10.21 -3.52 -3.62
CA SER A 110 -9.84 -4.78 -2.95
C SER A 110 -8.91 -5.62 -3.83
N LYS A 111 -9.23 -5.73 -5.13
CA LYS A 111 -8.41 -6.46 -6.10
C LYS A 111 -7.04 -5.83 -6.30
N ALA A 112 -6.97 -4.50 -6.40
CA ALA A 112 -5.68 -3.82 -6.50
C ALA A 112 -4.84 -4.02 -5.24
N GLY A 113 -5.44 -3.95 -4.05
CA GLY A 113 -4.76 -4.21 -2.77
C GLY A 113 -4.19 -5.62 -2.69
N GLU A 114 -4.96 -6.63 -3.09
CA GLU A 114 -4.49 -8.02 -3.08
C GLU A 114 -3.34 -8.25 -4.08
N LEU A 115 -3.50 -7.80 -5.32
CA LEU A 115 -2.52 -8.01 -6.38
C LEU A 115 -1.23 -7.20 -6.18
N SER A 116 -1.31 -6.08 -5.48
CA SER A 116 -0.15 -5.23 -5.17
C SER A 116 0.49 -5.54 -3.83
N ARG A 117 -0.13 -6.35 -2.95
CA ARG A 117 0.35 -6.64 -1.59
C ARG A 117 1.83 -6.99 -1.55
N ASN A 118 2.25 -8.00 -2.33
CA ASN A 118 3.64 -8.46 -2.32
C ASN A 118 4.60 -7.37 -2.84
N LYS A 119 4.24 -6.72 -3.95
CA LYS A 119 5.07 -5.66 -4.56
C LYS A 119 5.19 -4.42 -3.66
N ALA A 120 4.11 -4.04 -2.99
CA ALA A 120 4.10 -2.94 -2.03
C ALA A 120 4.98 -3.27 -0.82
N LEU A 121 4.90 -4.49 -0.30
CA LEU A 121 5.77 -4.95 0.79
C LEU A 121 7.25 -4.97 0.38
N GLU A 122 7.57 -5.42 -0.83
CA GLU A 122 8.94 -5.39 -1.35
C GLU A 122 9.47 -3.96 -1.49
N ALA A 123 8.67 -3.04 -2.03
CA ALA A 123 9.06 -1.63 -2.16
C ALA A 123 9.28 -0.96 -0.80
N ILE A 124 8.40 -1.22 0.17
CA ILE A 124 8.58 -0.73 1.55
C ILE A 124 9.91 -1.26 2.11
N LYS A 125 10.20 -2.56 1.96
CA LYS A 125 11.47 -3.14 2.43
C LYS A 125 12.68 -2.50 1.76
N GLN A 126 12.63 -2.30 0.44
CA GLN A 126 13.73 -1.68 -0.31
C GLN A 126 13.99 -0.24 0.15
N GLU A 127 12.95 0.56 0.30
CA GLU A 127 13.08 1.95 0.73
C GLU A 127 13.55 2.07 2.19
N LEU A 128 13.08 1.17 3.07
CA LEU A 128 13.58 1.08 4.45
C LEU A 128 15.08 0.71 4.48
N ARG A 129 15.51 -0.28 3.69
CA ARG A 129 16.93 -0.67 3.60
C ARG A 129 17.80 0.49 3.12
N LYS A 130 17.37 1.14 2.04
CA LYS A 130 18.05 2.31 1.46
C LYS A 130 18.16 3.45 2.47
N GLY A 131 17.07 3.76 3.17
CA GLY A 131 17.06 4.81 4.19
C GLY A 131 17.92 4.49 5.42
N LEU A 132 18.09 3.21 5.74
CA LEU A 132 18.92 2.74 6.86
C LEU A 132 20.38 2.46 6.46
N GLY A 133 20.73 2.62 5.18
CA GLY A 133 22.07 2.35 4.65
C GLY A 133 22.47 0.87 4.73
N LEU A 134 21.51 -0.03 4.53
CA LEU A 134 21.68 -1.50 4.58
C LEU A 134 21.58 -2.14 3.20
#